data_AF-A0A8T1A3G7-F1
#
_entry.id   AF-A0A8T1A3G7-F1
#
_cell.length_a   1.000
_cell.length_b   1.000
_cell.length_c   1.000
_cell.angle_alpha   90.00
_cell.angle_beta   90.00
_cell.angle_gamma   90.00
#
_symmetry.space_group_name_H-M   'P 1'
#
loop_
_entity.id
_entity.type
_entity.pdbx_description
1 polymer ?
#
loop_
_entity_poly.entity_id
_entity_poly.type
_entity_poly.pdbx_seq_one_letter_code
_entity_poly.pdbx_strand_id
1 'polypeptide(L)'
;TTLVKVNYEDKTSLKAALVGSEVVVSSINSQHHAAQFVIARAAKAASIQLFVTTEFGFRDEDGANITKQKVRDLLTQLELPFALFHSGLWTEYLPFLLGYNVDEGVMNVAGEGDAKLSILARADFSRFVVHVLVTAPKSSLEWARLSVETGRVSPKEIAA
;
A
#
# COMPACT_ATOMS: atom_id res chain seq x y z
N THR A 1 -16.04 -2.29 -15.95
CA THR A 1 -15.39 -3.00 -14.83
C THR A 1 -15.91 -4.42 -14.78
N THR A 2 -15.02 -5.41 -14.71
CA THR A 2 -15.39 -6.82 -14.57
C THR A 2 -15.14 -7.25 -13.12
N LEU A 3 -16.09 -7.95 -12.52
CA LEU A 3 -15.95 -8.54 -11.19
C LEU A 3 -15.73 -10.05 -11.34
N VAL A 4 -14.67 -10.57 -10.72
CA VAL A 4 -14.31 -11.99 -10.78
C VAL A 4 -14.17 -12.53 -9.37
N LYS A 5 -14.93 -13.59 -9.05
CA LYS A 5 -14.73 -14.34 -7.82
C LYS A 5 -13.51 -15.23 -7.98
N VAL A 6 -12.53 -15.09 -7.09
CA VAL A 6 -11.30 -15.88 -7.08
C VAL A 6 -11.11 -16.58 -5.74
N ASN A 7 -10.39 -17.70 -5.76
CA ASN A 7 -9.82 -18.29 -4.56
C ASN A 7 -8.34 -17.86 -4.46
N TYR A 8 -7.97 -17.14 -3.40
CA TYR A 8 -6.62 -16.63 -3.20
C TYR A 8 -5.57 -17.71 -2.90
N GLU A 9 -6.01 -18.93 -2.59
CA GLU A 9 -5.14 -20.10 -2.42
C GLU A 9 -4.94 -20.87 -3.74
N ASP A 10 -5.77 -20.62 -4.76
CA ASP A 10 -5.69 -21.27 -6.06
C ASP A 10 -5.02 -20.38 -7.10
N LYS A 11 -3.76 -20.72 -7.41
CA LYS A 11 -2.97 -20.05 -8.45
C LYS A 11 -3.66 -20.07 -9.83
N THR A 12 -4.42 -21.11 -10.15
CA THR A 12 -5.09 -21.26 -11.45
C THR A 12 -6.25 -20.28 -11.56
N SER A 13 -7.10 -20.22 -10.54
CA SER A 13 -8.18 -19.23 -10.43
C SER A 13 -7.65 -17.79 -10.51
N LEU A 14 -6.58 -17.49 -9.77
CA LEU A 14 -5.93 -16.18 -9.81
C LEU A 14 -5.35 -15.86 -11.19
N LYS A 15 -4.60 -16.79 -11.80
CA LYS A 15 -4.03 -16.59 -13.14
C LYS A 15 -5.14 -16.27 -14.14
N ALA A 16 -6.22 -17.06 -14.15
CA ALA A 16 -7.33 -16.87 -15.08
C ALA A 16 -7.96 -15.47 -14.95
N ALA A 17 -8.06 -14.94 -13.74
CA ALA A 17 -8.56 -13.58 -13.50
C ALA A 17 -7.58 -12.47 -13.94
N LEU A 18 -6.28 -12.77 -14.04
CA LEU A 18 -5.24 -11.79 -14.36
C LEU A 18 -4.88 -11.73 -15.85
N VAL A 19 -5.19 -12.77 -16.64
CA VAL A 19 -4.88 -12.80 -18.08
C VAL A 19 -5.49 -11.59 -18.80
N GLY A 20 -4.68 -10.92 -19.61
CA GLY A 20 -5.08 -9.73 -20.37
C GLY A 20 -4.93 -8.41 -19.61
N SER A 21 -4.55 -8.44 -18.33
CA SER A 21 -4.17 -7.24 -17.58
C SER A 21 -2.68 -6.96 -17.71
N GLU A 22 -2.30 -5.68 -17.57
CA GLU A 22 -0.88 -5.28 -17.60
C GLU A 22 -0.31 -5.07 -16.20
N VAL A 23 -1.14 -4.60 -15.26
CA VAL A 23 -0.75 -4.23 -13.90
C VAL A 23 -1.65 -4.94 -12.90
N VAL A 24 -1.06 -5.41 -11.79
CA VAL A 24 -1.81 -5.91 -10.63
C VAL A 24 -1.61 -4.97 -9.47
N VAL A 25 -2.71 -4.50 -8.86
CA VAL A 25 -2.67 -3.71 -7.64
C VAL A 25 -3.19 -4.53 -6.47
N SER A 26 -2.32 -4.89 -5.54
CA SER A 26 -2.69 -5.63 -4.33
C SER A 26 -3.10 -4.67 -3.21
N SER A 27 -4.38 -4.68 -2.85
CA SER A 27 -4.96 -3.93 -1.72
C SER A 27 -5.49 -4.83 -0.60
N ILE A 28 -4.85 -5.99 -0.41
CA ILE A 28 -5.22 -6.96 0.62
C ILE A 28 -4.99 -6.37 2.01
N ASN A 29 -5.84 -6.71 2.98
CA ASN A 29 -5.65 -6.21 4.35
C ASN A 29 -4.33 -6.73 4.98
N SER A 30 -3.92 -6.09 6.07
CA SER A 30 -2.65 -6.42 6.75
C SER A 30 -2.61 -7.84 7.33
N GLN A 31 -3.76 -8.43 7.66
CA GLN A 31 -3.89 -9.77 8.22
C GLN A 31 -3.68 -10.87 7.18
N HIS A 32 -3.82 -10.57 5.89
CA HIS A 32 -3.74 -11.55 4.81
C HIS A 32 -2.61 -11.25 3.81
N HIS A 33 -1.58 -10.50 4.22
CA HIS A 33 -0.42 -10.18 3.35
C HIS A 33 0.23 -11.41 2.71
N ALA A 34 0.17 -12.59 3.34
CA ALA A 34 0.69 -13.84 2.79
C ALA A 34 0.02 -14.26 1.48
N ALA A 35 -1.23 -13.85 1.22
CA ALA A 35 -1.90 -14.13 -0.06
C ALA A 35 -1.13 -13.53 -1.26
N GLN A 36 -0.34 -12.46 -1.07
CA GLN A 36 0.48 -11.87 -2.11
C GLN A 36 1.50 -12.85 -2.71
N PHE A 37 1.93 -13.89 -1.97
CA PHE A 37 2.85 -14.90 -2.51
C PHE A 37 2.21 -15.68 -3.68
N VAL A 38 0.96 -16.10 -3.53
CA VAL A 38 0.25 -16.85 -4.58
C VAL A 38 -0.12 -15.92 -5.73
N ILE A 39 -0.55 -14.69 -5.42
CA ILE A 39 -0.89 -13.67 -6.42
C ILE A 39 0.34 -13.29 -7.25
N ALA A 40 1.52 -13.11 -6.64
CA ALA A 40 2.76 -12.80 -7.37
C ALA A 40 3.13 -13.92 -8.37
N ARG A 41 3.02 -15.19 -7.95
CA ARG A 41 3.26 -16.34 -8.84
C ARG A 41 2.22 -16.42 -9.96
N ALA A 42 0.95 -16.16 -9.65
CA ALA A 42 -0.12 -16.12 -10.64
C ALA A 42 0.07 -14.96 -11.64
N ALA A 43 0.47 -13.78 -11.16
CA ALA A 43 0.77 -12.61 -11.96
C ALA A 43 1.91 -12.86 -12.93
N LYS A 44 3.02 -13.46 -12.47
CA LYS A 44 4.11 -13.88 -13.37
C LYS A 44 3.62 -14.87 -14.43
N ALA A 45 2.81 -15.85 -14.04
CA ALA A 45 2.25 -16.85 -14.97
C ALA A 45 1.20 -16.28 -15.94
N ALA A 46 0.64 -15.09 -15.65
CA ALA A 46 -0.28 -14.36 -16.50
C ALA A 46 0.42 -13.26 -17.34
N SER A 47 1.75 -13.19 -17.30
CA SER A 47 2.55 -12.18 -18.01
C SER A 47 2.25 -10.73 -17.60
N ILE A 48 1.87 -10.53 -16.34
CA ILE A 48 1.75 -9.18 -15.75
C ILE A 48 3.08 -8.45 -15.86
N GLN A 49 3.01 -7.16 -16.19
CA GLN A 49 4.17 -6.33 -16.46
C GLN A 49 4.65 -5.55 -15.24
N LEU A 50 3.75 -5.26 -14.29
CA LEU A 50 4.05 -4.54 -13.05
C LEU A 50 3.16 -5.04 -11.90
N PHE A 51 3.78 -5.25 -10.74
CA PHE A 51 3.07 -5.58 -9.50
C PHE A 51 3.12 -4.41 -8.51
N VAL A 52 1.98 -3.93 -8.03
CA VAL A 52 1.91 -2.98 -6.93
C VAL A 52 1.60 -3.76 -5.65
N THR A 53 2.57 -3.76 -4.74
CA THR A 53 2.47 -4.47 -3.45
C THR A 53 1.60 -3.69 -2.46
N THR A 54 1.08 -4.38 -1.45
CA THR A 54 0.34 -3.73 -0.36
C THR A 54 1.29 -3.00 0.61
N GLU A 55 1.71 -1.80 0.24
CA GLU A 55 2.71 -0.98 0.96
C GLU A 55 2.26 0.46 1.25
N PHE A 56 0.95 0.66 1.41
CA PHE A 56 0.29 1.98 1.44
C PHE A 56 0.40 2.74 2.76
N GLY A 57 1.48 2.55 3.51
CA GLY A 57 1.68 3.18 4.82
C GLY A 57 2.98 3.97 4.87
N PHE A 58 3.63 3.93 6.03
CA PHE A 58 5.01 4.38 6.18
C PHE A 58 5.96 3.45 5.43
N ARG A 59 7.13 3.98 5.07
CA ARG A 59 8.22 3.17 4.54
C ARG A 59 8.63 2.16 5.61
N ASP A 60 8.50 0.88 5.29
CA ASP A 60 8.75 -0.27 6.18
C ASP A 60 9.80 -1.21 5.54
N GLU A 61 10.68 -0.63 4.73
CA GLU A 61 11.66 -1.41 3.96
C GLU A 61 12.79 -1.94 4.86
N ASP A 62 13.03 -1.29 6.00
CA ASP A 62 13.98 -1.69 7.05
C ASP A 62 13.27 -2.17 8.33
N GLY A 63 11.95 -2.36 8.32
CA GLY A 63 11.14 -2.60 9.50
C GLY A 63 10.66 -4.04 9.70
N ALA A 64 9.90 -4.25 10.79
CA ALA A 64 9.62 -5.57 11.36
C ALA A 64 8.70 -6.47 10.50
N ASN A 65 8.13 -5.99 9.40
CA ASN A 65 7.20 -6.76 8.60
C ASN A 65 7.92 -7.69 7.60
N ILE A 66 8.39 -8.82 8.14
CA ILE A 66 9.08 -9.89 7.39
C ILE A 66 8.27 -10.37 6.19
N THR A 67 6.93 -10.39 6.28
CA THR A 67 6.07 -10.85 5.18
C THR A 67 6.17 -9.92 3.98
N LYS A 68 6.14 -8.61 4.20
CA LYS A 68 6.31 -7.60 3.13
C LYS A 68 7.67 -7.72 2.45
N GLN A 69 8.75 -7.88 3.23
CA GLN A 69 10.08 -8.13 2.69
C GLN A 69 10.11 -9.39 1.82
N LYS A 70 9.57 -10.51 2.31
CA LYS A 70 9.52 -11.76 1.56
C LYS A 70 8.72 -11.65 0.25
N VAL A 71 7.68 -10.81 0.21
CA VAL A 71 6.93 -10.54 -1.02
C VAL A 71 7.80 -9.80 -2.03
N ARG A 72 8.57 -8.79 -1.60
CA ARG A 72 9.54 -8.09 -2.46
C ARG A 72 10.62 -9.03 -2.97
N ASP A 73 11.17 -9.88 -2.10
CA ASP A 73 12.18 -10.88 -2.48
C ASP A 73 11.64 -11.86 -3.53
N LEU A 74 10.40 -12.34 -3.35
CA LEU A 74 9.76 -13.21 -4.32
C LEU A 74 9.57 -12.51 -5.67
N LEU A 75 9.13 -11.25 -5.70
CA LEU A 75 8.94 -10.50 -6.94
C LEU A 75 10.27 -10.30 -7.69
N THR A 76 11.35 -10.02 -6.96
CA THR A 76 12.71 -9.98 -7.51
C THR A 76 13.13 -11.33 -8.08
N GLN A 77 12.93 -12.43 -7.35
CA GLN A 77 13.26 -13.79 -7.82
C GLN A 77 12.45 -14.20 -9.05
N LEU A 78 11.21 -13.72 -9.17
CA LEU A 78 10.35 -13.95 -10.33
C LEU A 78 10.70 -13.04 -11.52
N GLU A 79 11.63 -12.10 -11.37
CA GLU A 79 11.89 -11.04 -12.34
C GLU A 79 10.56 -10.37 -12.76
N LEU A 80 9.71 -10.07 -11.78
CA LEU A 80 8.45 -9.36 -11.96
C LEU A 80 8.63 -7.96 -11.39
N PRO A 81 8.77 -6.92 -12.23
CA PRO A 81 8.93 -5.55 -11.76
C PRO A 81 7.80 -5.16 -10.82
N PHE A 82 8.14 -4.42 -9.77
CA PHE A 82 7.16 -3.94 -8.81
C PHE A 82 7.34 -2.46 -8.48
N ALA A 83 6.27 -1.82 -8.04
CA ALA A 83 6.30 -0.45 -7.53
C ALA A 83 5.75 -0.42 -6.10
N LEU A 84 6.40 0.38 -5.25
CA LEU A 84 6.00 0.62 -3.87
C LEU A 84 5.42 2.03 -3.75
N PHE A 85 4.23 2.15 -3.16
CA PHE A 85 3.56 3.44 -2.94
C PHE A 85 3.35 3.67 -1.46
N HIS A 86 3.93 4.73 -0.92
CA HIS A 86 3.86 5.08 0.49
C HIS A 86 3.09 6.40 0.70
N SER A 87 2.31 6.48 1.77
CA SER A 87 1.48 7.66 2.09
C SER A 87 1.70 8.24 3.49
N GLY A 88 2.49 7.56 4.33
CA GLY A 88 2.46 7.83 5.77
C GLY A 88 1.14 7.39 6.40
N LEU A 89 0.64 8.18 7.35
CA LEU A 89 -0.61 7.91 8.05
C LEU A 89 -1.81 8.40 7.26
N TRP A 90 -2.83 7.56 7.14
CA TRP A 90 -4.11 8.02 6.59
C TRP A 90 -4.83 8.91 7.59
N THR A 91 -5.27 10.08 7.14
CA THR A 91 -5.94 11.09 8.00
C THR A 91 -7.13 10.49 8.76
N GLU A 92 -7.84 9.55 8.15
CA GLU A 92 -8.97 8.84 8.75
C GLU A 92 -8.60 7.96 9.96
N TYR A 93 -7.33 7.62 10.14
CA TYR A 93 -6.84 6.91 11.31
C TYR A 93 -6.36 7.82 12.44
N LEU A 94 -6.33 9.15 12.26
CA LEU A 94 -5.93 10.08 13.32
C LEU A 94 -6.79 9.94 14.58
N PRO A 95 -8.13 9.85 14.53
CA PRO A 95 -8.94 9.69 15.74
C PRO A 95 -8.60 8.41 16.52
N PHE A 96 -8.33 7.32 15.81
CA PHE A 96 -7.93 6.06 16.42
C PHE A 96 -6.52 6.15 17.04
N LEU A 97 -5.55 6.70 16.31
CA LEU A 97 -4.17 6.81 16.77
C LEU A 97 -4.03 7.75 17.97
N LEU A 98 -4.78 8.85 17.97
CA LEU A 98 -4.77 9.86 19.02
C LEU A 98 -5.80 9.58 20.12
N GLY A 99 -6.55 8.48 20.04
CA GLY A 99 -7.60 8.13 21.01
C GLY A 99 -8.56 9.29 21.28
N TYR A 100 -9.04 9.93 20.22
CA TYR A 100 -9.90 11.10 20.31
C TYR A 100 -11.22 10.74 20.99
N ASN A 101 -11.50 11.36 22.13
CA ASN A 101 -12.81 11.30 22.79
C ASN A 101 -13.60 12.53 22.37
N VAL A 102 -14.55 12.34 21.46
CA VAL A 102 -15.37 13.44 20.92
C VAL A 102 -16.25 14.06 21.99
N ASP A 103 -16.75 13.27 22.94
CA ASP A 103 -17.66 13.76 23.99
C ASP A 103 -16.94 14.65 25.01
N GLU A 104 -15.70 14.28 25.35
CA GLU A 104 -14.88 15.03 26.31
C GLU A 104 -13.99 16.10 25.64
N GLY A 105 -13.85 16.07 24.31
CA GLY A 105 -12.97 16.97 23.57
C GLY A 105 -11.48 16.75 23.86
N VAL A 106 -11.09 15.53 24.24
CA VAL A 106 -9.71 15.19 24.63
C VAL A 106 -9.08 14.20 23.66
N MET A 107 -7.75 14.21 23.63
CA MET A 107 -6.95 13.24 22.87
C MET A 107 -5.66 12.89 23.61
N ASN A 108 -5.12 11.72 23.27
CA ASN A 108 -3.83 11.26 23.74
C ASN A 108 -2.69 11.96 22.97
N VAL A 109 -1.69 12.42 23.71
CA VAL A 109 -0.45 12.97 23.18
C VAL A 109 0.70 12.07 23.64
N ALA A 110 1.39 11.44 22.69
CA ALA A 110 2.56 10.64 22.98
C ALA A 110 3.80 11.53 23.16
N GLY A 111 4.52 11.36 24.26
CA GLY A 111 5.69 12.18 24.59
C GLY A 111 5.35 13.67 24.65
N GLU A 112 6.22 14.51 24.11
CA GLU A 112 6.01 15.96 24.07
C GLU A 112 4.98 16.41 23.02
N GLY A 113 4.53 15.53 22.12
CA GLY A 113 3.52 15.88 21.11
C GLY A 113 3.99 16.78 19.97
N ASP A 114 5.29 17.01 19.82
CA ASP A 114 5.88 17.84 18.76
C ASP A 114 6.31 17.03 17.53
N ALA A 115 6.36 15.70 17.66
CA ALA A 115 6.77 14.82 16.57
C ALA A 115 5.76 14.88 15.42
N LYS A 116 6.26 15.25 14.23
CA LYS A 116 5.43 15.39 13.03
C LYS A 116 5.23 14.06 12.31
N LEU A 117 4.00 13.78 11.94
CA LEU A 117 3.57 12.63 11.16
C LEU A 117 3.20 13.08 9.75
N SER A 118 3.68 12.36 8.74
CA SER A 118 3.21 12.48 7.38
C SER A 118 1.75 12.01 7.30
N ILE A 119 0.86 12.87 6.77
CA ILE A 119 -0.56 12.58 6.64
C ILE A 119 -1.04 12.72 5.19
N LEU A 120 -2.00 11.88 4.82
CA LEU A 120 -2.68 11.92 3.53
C LEU A 120 -4.07 11.29 3.62
N ALA A 121 -5.08 11.89 2.98
CA ALA A 121 -6.39 11.26 2.85
C ALA A 121 -6.33 10.03 1.92
N ARG A 122 -7.00 8.93 2.26
CA ARG A 122 -7.00 7.70 1.43
C ARG A 122 -7.44 7.93 -0.01
N ALA A 123 -8.43 8.81 -0.20
CA ALA A 123 -8.95 9.13 -1.52
C ALA A 123 -7.88 9.79 -2.40
N ASP A 124 -7.09 10.70 -1.83
CA ASP A 124 -6.03 11.39 -2.56
C ASP A 124 -4.85 10.48 -2.82
N PHE A 125 -4.51 9.61 -1.87
CA PHE A 125 -3.54 8.54 -2.11
C PHE A 125 -3.96 7.64 -3.27
N SER A 126 -5.23 7.20 -3.30
CA SER A 126 -5.74 6.34 -4.38
C SER A 126 -5.69 7.04 -5.74
N ARG A 127 -6.03 8.34 -5.79
CA ARG A 127 -5.91 9.17 -7.00
C ARG A 127 -4.47 9.29 -7.47
N PHE A 128 -3.53 9.50 -6.54
CA PHE A 128 -2.10 9.55 -6.84
C PHE A 128 -1.61 8.23 -7.45
N VAL A 129 -1.93 7.09 -6.82
CA VAL A 129 -1.53 5.76 -7.33
C VAL A 129 -2.07 5.56 -8.75
N VAL A 130 -3.37 5.80 -8.98
CA VAL A 130 -3.98 5.65 -10.31
C VAL A 130 -3.35 6.60 -11.33
N HIS A 131 -3.16 7.87 -10.97
CA HIS A 131 -2.54 8.84 -11.86
C HIS A 131 -1.15 8.37 -12.31
N VAL A 132 -0.29 8.00 -11.37
CA VAL A 132 1.07 7.53 -11.66
C VAL A 132 1.07 6.27 -12.52
N LEU A 133 0.21 5.28 -12.22
CA LEU A 133 0.13 4.05 -13.01
C LEU A 133 -0.34 4.28 -14.45
N VAL A 134 -1.12 5.34 -14.71
CA VAL A 134 -1.69 5.64 -16.03
C VAL A 134 -0.81 6.60 -16.84
N THR A 135 -0.10 7.51 -16.20
CA THR A 135 0.64 8.59 -16.90
C THR A 135 2.14 8.38 -16.95
N ALA A 136 2.72 7.63 -16.00
CA ALA A 136 4.16 7.43 -15.96
C ALA A 136 4.61 6.38 -17.00
N PRO A 137 5.77 6.56 -17.65
CA PRO A 137 6.35 5.52 -18.48
C PRO A 137 6.62 4.27 -17.63
N LYS A 138 6.33 3.08 -18.16
CA LYS A 138 6.55 1.79 -17.47
C LYS A 138 7.94 1.69 -16.84
N SER A 139 8.98 2.06 -17.57
CA SER A 139 10.38 2.00 -17.10
C SER A 139 10.64 2.84 -15.85
N SER A 140 9.87 3.89 -15.61
CA SER A 140 9.96 4.71 -14.39
C SER A 140 9.26 4.08 -13.18
N LEU A 141 8.44 3.05 -13.40
CA LEU A 141 7.70 2.32 -12.36
C LEU A 141 8.41 1.03 -11.93
N GLU A 142 9.31 0.49 -12.77
CA GLU A 142 10.02 -0.75 -12.47
C GLU A 142 10.94 -0.56 -11.26
N TRP A 143 10.68 -1.33 -10.19
CA TRP A 143 11.43 -1.30 -8.92
C TRP A 143 11.35 0.05 -8.20
N ALA A 144 10.36 0.87 -8.56
CA ALA A 144 10.23 2.24 -8.08
C ALA A 144 9.68 2.31 -6.66
N ARG A 145 10.07 3.38 -5.96
CA ARG A 145 9.58 3.76 -4.64
C ARG A 145 9.02 5.15 -4.71
N LEU A 146 7.71 5.24 -4.53
CA LEU A 146 6.95 6.46 -4.71
C LEU A 146 6.33 6.82 -3.36
N SER A 147 6.43 8.09 -2.98
CA SER A 147 5.85 8.58 -1.73
C SER A 147 5.11 9.87 -1.99
N VAL A 148 3.98 10.04 -1.33
CA VAL A 148 3.15 11.23 -1.41
C VAL A 148 2.66 11.57 -0.01
N GLU A 149 2.63 12.85 0.31
CA GLU A 149 2.05 13.36 1.54
C GLU A 149 1.34 14.68 1.23
N THR A 150 0.22 14.97 1.89
CA THR A 150 -0.42 16.30 1.82
C THR A 150 0.22 17.29 2.78
N GLY A 151 0.85 16.80 3.84
CA GLY A 151 1.51 17.63 4.83
C GLY A 151 2.03 16.80 6.00
N ARG A 152 2.61 17.51 6.96
CA ARG A 152 3.09 16.92 8.22
C ARG A 152 2.52 17.68 9.40
N VAL A 153 1.91 16.95 10.32
CA VAL A 153 1.25 17.52 11.52
C VAL A 153 1.71 16.81 12.78
N SER A 154 1.83 17.54 13.88
CA SER A 154 2.05 17.00 15.22
C SER A 154 0.74 16.84 16.00
N PRO A 155 0.69 16.00 17.05
CA PRO A 155 -0.45 15.94 17.96
C PRO A 155 -0.88 17.31 18.52
N LYS A 156 0.08 18.19 18.84
CA LYS A 156 -0.23 19.55 19.30
C LYS A 156 -0.85 20.42 18.20
N GLU A 157 -0.35 20.33 16.97
CA GLU A 157 -0.91 21.07 15.84
C GLU A 157 -2.34 20.61 15.50
N ILE A 158 -2.68 19.35 15.79
CA ILE A 158 -4.05 18.81 15.62
C ILE A 158 -4.98 19.26 16.75
N ALA A 159 -4.45 19.41 17.98
CA ALA A 159 -5.23 19.79 19.15
C ALA A 159 -5.52 21.30 19.28
N ALA A 160 -4.81 22.13 18.50
CA ALA A 160 -4.93 23.59 18.49
C ALA A 160 -6.13 24.06 17.66
#